data_AF-A0A7X8QWS3-F1
#
_entry.id   AF-A0A7X8QWS3-F1
#
_cell.length_a   1.000
_cell.length_b   1.000
_cell.length_c   1.000
_cell.angle_alpha   90.00
_cell.angle_beta   90.00
_cell.angle_gamma   90.00
#
_symmetry.space_group_name_H-M   'P 1'
#
loop_
_entity.id
_entity.type
_entity.pdbx_description
1 polymer ?
#
loop_
_entity_poly.entity_id
_entity_poly.type
_entity_poly.pdbx_seq_one_letter_code
_entity_poly.pdbx_strand_id
1 'polypeptide(L)'
;DWHERYLRALQMEMALFSGRNPETLYIGGGTPSELSVPDLKKLFLDIGRHFRTVREFVESTFEANPESLTRDKIMLLKQFGFNRVSMGLQATQAELLAALGRRHSYEEFLSAYHDLRSVGFNNINVDLIAGVP
;
A
#
# COMPACT_ATOMS: atom_id res chain seq x y z
N ASP A 1 5.69 -14.69 -15.24
CA ASP A 1 5.87 -13.42 -14.53
C ASP A 1 6.22 -13.70 -13.06
N TRP A 2 7.12 -12.92 -12.45
CA TRP A 2 7.55 -13.15 -11.06
C TRP A 2 6.47 -12.73 -10.06
N HIS A 3 5.66 -11.71 -10.37
CA HIS A 3 4.53 -11.29 -9.54
C HIS A 3 3.53 -12.43 -9.34
N GLU A 4 3.14 -13.11 -10.42
CA GLU A 4 2.20 -14.23 -10.35
C GLU A 4 2.74 -15.38 -9.48
N ARG A 5 4.03 -15.70 -9.63
CA ARG A 5 4.69 -16.74 -8.81
C ARG A 5 4.71 -16.36 -7.34
N TYR A 6 5.01 -15.10 -7.04
CA TYR A 6 5.03 -14.59 -5.67
C TYR A 6 3.64 -14.62 -5.04
N LEU A 7 2.61 -14.12 -5.73
CA LEU A 7 1.23 -14.14 -5.25
C LEU A 7 0.72 -15.57 -5.03
N ARG A 8 1.08 -16.51 -5.91
CA ARG A 8 0.73 -17.93 -5.74
C ARG A 8 1.42 -18.53 -4.51
N ALA A 9 2.71 -18.25 -4.31
CA ALA A 9 3.43 -18.71 -3.13
C ALA A 9 2.82 -18.15 -1.84
N LEU A 10 2.49 -16.85 -1.84
CA LEU A 10 1.84 -16.18 -0.72
C LEU A 10 0.46 -16.77 -0.41
N GLN A 11 -0.35 -17.08 -1.44
CA GLN A 11 -1.62 -17.78 -1.27
C GLN A 11 -1.43 -19.14 -0.58
N MET A 12 -0.44 -19.93 -1.01
CA MET A 12 -0.14 -21.22 -0.39
C MET A 12 0.30 -21.06 1.07
N GLU A 13 1.10 -20.04 1.36
CA GLU A 13 1.55 -19.72 2.71
C GLU A 13 0.38 -19.31 3.61
N MET A 14 -0.52 -18.43 3.14
CA MET A 14 -1.73 -18.05 3.88
C MET A 14 -2.57 -19.26 4.28
N ALA A 15 -2.67 -20.27 3.42
CA ALA A 15 -3.41 -21.50 3.72
C ALA A 15 -2.82 -22.28 4.92
N LEU A 16 -1.50 -22.24 5.13
CA LEU A 16 -0.84 -22.87 6.28
C LEU A 16 -1.21 -22.19 7.61
N PHE A 17 -1.67 -20.94 7.57
CA PHE A 17 -2.10 -20.17 8.73
C PHE A 17 -3.63 -20.08 8.86
N SER A 18 -4.38 -20.87 8.09
CA SER A 18 -5.84 -20.94 8.17
C SER A 18 -6.30 -21.26 9.60
N GLY A 19 -7.30 -20.52 10.08
CA GLY A 19 -7.80 -20.61 11.46
C GLY A 19 -7.17 -19.61 12.44
N ARG A 20 -6.11 -18.89 12.05
CA ARG A 20 -5.69 -17.67 12.78
C ARG A 20 -6.67 -16.55 12.53
N ASN A 21 -6.86 -15.69 13.53
CA ASN A 21 -7.82 -14.59 13.48
C ASN A 21 -7.16 -13.24 13.80
N PRO A 22 -6.28 -12.73 12.91
CA PRO A 22 -5.61 -11.44 13.13
C PRO A 22 -6.60 -10.28 13.18
N GLU A 23 -6.32 -9.30 14.03
CA GLU A 23 -7.14 -8.08 14.17
C GLU A 23 -6.69 -6.96 13.23
N THR A 24 -5.41 -6.94 12.85
CA THR A 24 -4.83 -5.92 11.97
C THR A 24 -4.21 -6.54 10.73
N LEU A 25 -4.22 -5.78 9.63
CA LEU A 25 -3.61 -6.09 8.36
C LEU A 25 -2.63 -4.98 7.99
N TYR A 26 -1.40 -5.34 7.65
CA TYR A 26 -0.42 -4.41 7.09
C TYR A 26 0.15 -5.01 5.81
N ILE A 27 -0.02 -4.30 4.69
CA ILE A 27 0.59 -4.67 3.41
C ILE A 27 1.70 -3.66 3.12
N GLY A 28 2.95 -4.09 3.30
CA GLY A 28 4.15 -3.28 3.08
C GLY A 28 5.32 -4.07 2.52
N GLY A 29 6.51 -3.47 2.53
CA GLY A 29 7.75 -4.12 2.08
C GLY A 29 8.56 -3.21 1.17
N GLY A 30 8.71 -3.60 -0.10
CA GLY A 30 9.29 -2.72 -1.12
C GLY A 30 8.27 -1.68 -1.56
N THR A 31 7.50 -2.00 -2.60
CA THR A 31 6.43 -1.12 -3.06
C THR A 31 5.20 -1.95 -3.43
N PRO A 32 4.31 -2.29 -2.48
CA PRO A 32 3.07 -3.00 -2.79
C PRO A 32 2.24 -2.32 -3.87
N SER A 33 2.30 -0.98 -3.91
CA SER A 33 1.66 -0.17 -4.94
C SER A 33 2.24 -0.35 -6.35
N GLU A 34 3.34 -1.07 -6.58
CA GLU A 34 3.79 -1.45 -7.94
C GLU A 34 2.93 -2.57 -8.54
N LEU A 35 2.24 -3.37 -7.72
CA LEU A 35 1.34 -4.40 -8.23
C LEU A 35 0.23 -3.79 -9.09
N SER A 36 -0.15 -4.52 -10.13
CA SER A 36 -1.26 -4.12 -11.00
C SER A 36 -2.58 -4.14 -10.23
N VAL A 37 -3.58 -3.39 -10.69
CA VAL A 37 -4.93 -3.40 -10.09
C VAL A 37 -5.52 -4.83 -10.04
N PRO A 38 -5.43 -5.66 -11.11
CA PRO A 38 -5.84 -7.07 -11.04
C PRO A 38 -5.09 -7.89 -9.98
N ASP A 39 -3.79 -7.70 -9.84
CA ASP A 39 -2.96 -8.43 -8.87
C ASP A 39 -3.30 -8.05 -7.43
N LEU A 40 -3.48 -6.76 -7.14
CA LEU A 40 -3.94 -6.27 -5.85
C LEU A 40 -5.32 -6.83 -5.52
N LYS A 41 -6.25 -6.80 -6.48
CA LYS A 41 -7.59 -7.37 -6.31
C LYS A 41 -7.53 -8.86 -5.97
N LYS A 42 -6.67 -9.61 -6.65
CA LYS A 42 -6.45 -11.04 -6.37
C LYS A 42 -5.92 -11.23 -4.95
N LEU A 43 -4.87 -10.49 -4.57
CA LEU A 43 -4.29 -10.55 -3.23
C LEU A 43 -5.33 -10.29 -2.13
N PHE A 44 -6.15 -9.25 -2.27
CA PHE A 44 -7.15 -8.91 -1.25
C PHE A 44 -8.26 -9.95 -1.13
N LEU A 45 -8.67 -10.56 -2.25
CA LEU A 45 -9.62 -11.67 -2.25
C LEU A 45 -9.02 -12.92 -1.57
N ASP A 46 -7.74 -13.22 -1.81
CA ASP A 46 -7.05 -14.34 -1.16
C ASP A 46 -6.93 -14.13 0.36
N ILE A 47 -6.59 -12.93 0.82
CA ILE A 47 -6.61 -12.57 2.24
C ILE A 47 -8.01 -12.82 2.83
N GLY A 48 -9.06 -12.39 2.13
CA GLY A 48 -10.46 -12.59 2.53
C GLY A 48 -10.87 -14.06 2.65
N ARG A 49 -10.31 -14.94 1.82
CA ARG A 49 -10.60 -16.40 1.85
C ARG A 49 -9.95 -17.11 3.03
N HIS A 50 -8.78 -16.65 3.48
CA HIS A 50 -7.99 -17.34 4.50
C HIS A 50 -8.14 -16.76 5.91
N PHE A 51 -8.52 -15.49 6.03
CA PHE A 51 -8.64 -14.81 7.32
C PHE A 51 -10.01 -14.15 7.47
N ARG A 52 -10.15 -12.91 7.00
CA ARG A 52 -11.37 -12.11 7.01
C ARG A 52 -11.28 -11.07 5.90
N THR A 53 -12.40 -10.50 5.49
CA THR A 53 -12.39 -9.45 4.47
C THR A 53 -11.61 -8.24 4.98
N VAL A 54 -10.97 -7.49 4.07
CA VAL A 54 -10.12 -6.33 4.43
C VAL A 54 -10.85 -5.31 5.33
N ARG A 55 -12.16 -5.16 5.13
CA ARG A 55 -13.02 -4.24 5.91
C ARG A 55 -13.26 -4.68 7.37
N GLU A 56 -13.08 -5.96 7.67
CA GLU A 56 -13.31 -6.53 9.01
C GLU A 56 -12.06 -6.46 9.91
N PHE A 57 -10.93 -5.97 9.39
CA PHE A 57 -9.78 -5.64 10.22
C PHE A 57 -10.01 -4.34 10.97
N VAL A 58 -9.57 -4.29 12.23
CA VAL A 58 -9.61 -3.07 13.06
C VAL A 58 -8.78 -1.99 12.40
N GLU A 59 -7.59 -2.35 11.93
CA GLU A 59 -6.74 -1.52 11.08
C GLU A 59 -6.30 -2.32 9.86
N SER A 60 -6.46 -1.74 8.67
CA SER A 60 -5.93 -2.24 7.42
C SER A 60 -5.08 -1.14 6.77
N THR A 61 -3.77 -1.30 6.89
CA THR A 61 -2.78 -0.40 6.32
C THR A 61 -2.28 -0.89 4.96
N PHE A 62 -2.21 0.02 4.00
CA PHE A 62 -1.50 -0.19 2.74
C PHE A 62 -0.34 0.80 2.60
N GLU A 63 0.86 0.29 2.35
CA GLU A 63 2.05 1.10 2.08
C GLU A 63 2.16 1.43 0.58
N ALA A 64 2.45 2.68 0.26
CA ALA A 64 2.55 3.13 -1.12
C ALA A 64 3.62 4.20 -1.34
N ASN A 65 4.24 4.17 -2.52
CA ASN A 65 5.04 5.29 -3.03
C ASN A 65 4.17 6.19 -3.93
N PRO A 66 4.33 7.53 -3.87
CA PRO A 66 3.54 8.48 -4.65
C PRO A 66 3.45 8.14 -6.15
N GLU A 67 4.58 7.82 -6.79
CA GLU A 67 4.67 7.61 -8.24
C GLU A 67 3.91 6.37 -8.74
N SER A 68 3.57 5.45 -7.83
CA SER A 68 2.95 4.16 -8.17
C SER A 68 1.49 4.08 -7.72
N LEU A 69 1.01 5.05 -6.94
CA LEU A 69 -0.32 5.09 -6.35
C LEU A 69 -1.31 5.81 -7.27
N THR A 70 -1.74 5.13 -8.33
CA THR A 70 -2.72 5.68 -9.27
C THR A 70 -4.12 5.79 -8.66
N ARG A 71 -4.98 6.64 -9.24
CA ARG A 71 -6.36 6.82 -8.79
C ARG A 71 -7.17 5.52 -8.79
N ASP A 72 -6.97 4.64 -9.76
CA ASP A 72 -7.62 3.32 -9.79
C ASP A 72 -7.21 2.44 -8.60
N LYS A 73 -5.94 2.47 -8.20
CA LYS A 73 -5.47 1.75 -7.00
C LYS A 73 -6.07 2.37 -5.74
N ILE A 74 -6.12 3.69 -5.64
CA ILE A 74 -6.76 4.39 -4.52
C ILE A 74 -8.23 3.99 -4.37
N MET A 75 -8.98 3.96 -5.48
CA MET A 75 -10.38 3.54 -5.49
C MET A 75 -10.53 2.06 -5.11
N LEU A 76 -9.64 1.19 -5.60
CA LEU A 76 -9.62 -0.23 -5.23
C LEU A 76 -9.39 -0.41 -3.72
N LEU A 77 -8.40 0.27 -3.15
CA LEU A 77 -8.12 0.23 -1.71
C LEU A 77 -9.35 0.64 -0.90
N LYS A 78 -9.99 1.75 -1.30
CA LYS A 78 -11.20 2.25 -0.64
C LYS A 78 -12.37 1.27 -0.75
N GLN A 79 -12.55 0.65 -1.91
CA GLN A 79 -13.60 -0.35 -2.17
C GLN A 79 -13.44 -1.57 -1.23
N PHE A 80 -12.21 -2.10 -1.11
CA PHE A 80 -11.92 -3.24 -0.24
C PHE A 80 -11.99 -2.91 1.25
N GLY A 81 -11.94 -1.62 1.60
CA GLY A 81 -12.13 -1.16 2.97
C GLY A 81 -10.83 -0.91 3.73
N PHE A 82 -9.72 -0.66 3.03
CA PHE A 82 -8.52 -0.13 3.67
C PHE A 82 -8.85 1.16 4.41
N ASN A 83 -8.37 1.29 5.63
CA ASN A 83 -8.65 2.43 6.49
C ASN A 83 -7.42 3.27 6.84
N ARG A 84 -6.21 2.79 6.53
CA ARG A 84 -4.95 3.52 6.68
C ARG A 84 -4.06 3.38 5.45
N VAL A 85 -3.37 4.46 5.08
CA VAL A 85 -2.32 4.43 4.04
C VAL A 85 -1.03 5.01 4.63
N SER A 86 0.09 4.34 4.41
CA SER A 86 1.43 4.87 4.71
C SER A 86 2.09 5.29 3.41
N MET A 87 2.46 6.57 3.29
CA MET A 87 3.11 7.09 2.09
C MET A 87 4.52 7.56 2.37
N GLY A 88 5.44 7.11 1.52
CA GLY A 88 6.82 7.53 1.58
C GLY A 88 7.09 8.87 0.89
N LEU A 89 7.25 9.95 1.65
CA LEU A 89 7.76 11.25 1.14
C LEU A 89 9.27 11.36 1.28
N GLN A 90 9.81 10.90 2.39
CA GLN A 90 11.22 10.94 2.81
C GLN A 90 11.83 12.35 2.98
N ALA A 91 11.74 13.23 1.99
CA ALA A 91 12.25 14.59 2.01
C ALA A 91 11.38 15.50 1.12
N THR A 92 11.48 16.83 1.28
CA THR A 92 10.77 17.79 0.41
C THR A 92 11.69 18.45 -0.62
N GLN A 93 13.01 18.33 -0.43
CA GLN A 93 14.04 18.89 -1.29
C GLN A 93 14.33 17.94 -2.44
N ALA A 94 14.31 18.45 -3.68
CA ALA A 94 14.50 17.64 -4.87
C ALA A 94 15.88 16.96 -4.89
N GLU A 95 16.92 17.64 -4.41
CA GLU A 95 18.29 17.12 -4.34
C GLU A 95 18.39 15.94 -3.37
N LEU A 96 17.70 16.01 -2.23
CA LEU A 96 17.67 14.94 -1.24
C LEU A 96 16.84 13.75 -1.72
N LEU A 97 15.71 13.99 -2.37
CA LEU A 97 14.92 12.93 -3.01
C LEU A 97 15.76 12.19 -4.05
N ALA A 98 16.50 12.91 -4.89
CA ALA A 98 17.42 12.32 -5.87
C ALA A 98 18.54 11.52 -5.20
N ALA A 99 19.17 12.05 -4.14
CA ALA A 99 20.20 11.35 -3.37
C ALA A 99 19.68 10.04 -2.75
N LEU A 100 18.40 10.01 -2.37
CA LEU A 100 17.70 8.83 -1.84
C LEU A 100 17.20 7.86 -2.94
N GLY A 101 17.46 8.15 -4.22
CA GLY A 101 16.99 7.36 -5.34
C GLY A 101 15.46 7.39 -5.53
N ARG A 102 14.79 8.41 -5.00
CA ARG A 102 13.34 8.60 -5.15
C ARG A 102 13.04 9.18 -6.52
N ARG A 103 12.01 8.61 -7.16
CA ARG A 103 11.59 8.98 -8.52
C ARG A 103 10.49 10.03 -8.52
N HIS A 104 9.83 10.26 -7.39
CA HIS A 104 8.76 11.25 -7.28
C HIS A 104 9.30 12.63 -6.87
N SER A 105 8.57 13.68 -7.25
CA SER A 105 8.73 15.03 -6.71
C SER A 105 7.83 15.28 -5.50
N TYR A 106 8.08 16.38 -4.77
CA TYR A 106 7.20 16.79 -3.68
C TYR A 106 5.78 17.12 -4.16
N GLU A 107 5.63 17.67 -5.36
CA GLU A 107 4.35 17.97 -5.98
C GLU A 107 3.57 16.70 -6.34
N GLU A 108 4.26 15.66 -6.83
CA GLU A 108 3.64 14.35 -7.08
C GLU A 108 3.18 13.70 -5.78
N PHE A 109 3.96 13.81 -4.70
CA PHE A 109 3.51 13.42 -3.37
C PHE A 109 2.25 14.18 -2.93
N LEU A 110 2.22 15.51 -3.06
CA LEU A 110 1.05 16.31 -2.68
C LEU A 110 -0.18 15.92 -3.48
N SER A 111 -0.02 15.66 -4.79
CA SER A 111 -1.10 15.17 -5.65
C SER A 111 -1.68 13.85 -5.15
N ALA A 112 -0.82 12.84 -4.90
CA ALA A 112 -1.24 11.54 -4.38
C ALA A 112 -1.90 11.65 -2.99
N TYR A 113 -1.37 12.53 -2.12
CA TYR A 113 -1.96 12.84 -0.82
C TYR A 113 -3.37 13.42 -0.97
N HIS A 114 -3.56 14.41 -1.84
CA HIS A 114 -4.86 15.01 -2.08
C HIS A 114 -5.85 14.04 -2.74
N ASP A 115 -5.39 13.15 -3.61
CA ASP A 115 -6.20 12.10 -4.19
C ASP A 115 -6.75 11.14 -3.11
N LEU A 116 -5.90 10.69 -2.18
CA LEU A 116 -6.32 9.88 -1.03
C LEU A 116 -7.36 10.61 -0.17
N ARG A 117 -7.12 11.88 0.15
CA ARG A 117 -8.06 12.70 0.91
C ARG A 117 -9.40 12.84 0.17
N SER A 118 -9.37 13.04 -1.15
CA SER A 118 -10.56 13.24 -1.98
C SER A 118 -11.53 12.04 -1.97
N VAL A 119 -11.00 10.83 -1.78
CA VAL A 119 -11.81 9.60 -1.69
C VAL A 119 -12.14 9.21 -0.23
N GLY A 120 -11.79 10.06 0.73
CA GLY A 120 -12.12 9.91 2.14
C GLY A 120 -11.17 9.01 2.94
N PHE A 121 -9.88 8.95 2.60
CA PHE A 121 -8.86 8.46 3.55
C PHE A 121 -8.54 9.56 4.56
N ASN A 122 -8.78 9.29 5.84
CA ASN A 122 -8.51 10.23 6.92
C ASN A 122 -7.25 9.89 7.72
N ASN A 123 -6.86 8.62 7.75
CA ASN A 123 -5.67 8.11 8.43
C ASN A 123 -4.57 7.87 7.38
N ILE A 124 -3.73 8.88 7.19
CA ILE A 124 -2.61 8.85 6.25
C ILE A 124 -1.34 9.13 7.03
N ASN A 125 -0.40 8.19 7.01
CA ASN A 125 0.94 8.36 7.54
C ASN A 125 1.88 8.85 6.45
N VAL A 126 2.83 9.71 6.81
CA VAL A 126 3.84 10.25 5.90
C VAL A 126 5.21 9.94 6.48
N ASP A 127 5.97 9.09 5.79
CA ASP A 127 7.30 8.68 6.23
C ASP A 127 8.34 9.73 5.81
N LEU A 128 9.13 10.21 6.78
CA LEU A 128 10.21 11.20 6.59
C LEU A 128 11.54 10.61 7.07
N ILE A 129 12.65 11.04 6.46
CA ILE A 129 14.01 10.64 6.86
C ILE A 129 14.81 11.90 7.17
N ALA A 130 15.35 11.98 8.38
CA ALA A 130 16.23 13.06 8.81
C ALA A 130 17.70 12.63 8.76
N GLY A 131 18.61 13.59 8.58
CA GLY A 131 20.05 13.33 8.53
C GLY A 131 20.51 12.63 7.25
N VAL A 132 19.80 12.85 6.15
CA VAL A 132 20.19 12.35 4.82
C VAL A 132 21.35 13.18 4.25
N PRO A 133 22.23 12.57 3.42
CA PRO A 133 23.50 13.17 2.97
C PRO A 133 23.36 14.48 2.18
#